data_AF-A0A0A2K9N6-F1
#
_entry.id   AF-A0A0A2K9N6-F1
#
_cell.length_a   1.000
_cell.length_b   1.000
_cell.length_c   1.000
_cell.angle_alpha   90.00
_cell.angle_beta   90.00
_cell.angle_gamma   90.00
#
_symmetry.space_group_name_H-M   'P 1'
#
loop_
_entity.id
_entity.type
_entity.pdbx_description
1 polymer ?
#
loop_
_entity_poly.entity_id
_entity_poly.type
_entity_poly.pdbx_seq_one_letter_code
_entity_poly.pdbx_strand_id
1 'polypeptide(L)'
;MNCDECLDILGEVEQEVWASKNTQARKDGTLSAWVSTLLPGQAFCYLDSWCMKGSYNYCQKLWSLDGTAYVLRFPLVSGVSPDYADEKVAMEIEAIDLIRKHTTIPVPKVHAWGLAKSNPLGLGPFILMEFIEGVYLADRFCGEELEILQEDIPDRDVEFVYRQIANFMLQLFAIDLPRVGSLPTPVTGFPAPIRPLTRKVHDIIQTGGVNTFGDRTQGFSATSEYFHHTIHQDQQQVRDQPNAVLVEEKGESDFASLKILESMIPEMVNKDYDQGPFKLICDDFSPTNMIVRSQEDLTIVGVVDFEWVYAGPAQLFASAPWWLLFDRPVDDNWDVVNGEPPKEATRYFKHFEMFKRILDEEEGKLPEPQKEVSKLVAWSEEPGAMWLHMLVSIGFFGSSTFPCFQLQQKVGVNEWEEQMDEILDQEESIELLAKKPGELELYHKELRKVEECKHWLAREALTKEAFILRVKGLLAEGPSEEIEEPSLLDRWVRPWF
;
A
#
# COMPACT_ATOMS: atom_id res chain seq x y z
N MET A 1 -5.16 -13.99 0.14
CA MET A 1 -5.08 -13.12 1.33
C MET A 1 -6.24 -13.42 2.28
N ASN A 2 -6.00 -13.58 3.59
CA ASN A 2 -7.06 -13.85 4.58
C ASN A 2 -7.51 -12.53 5.23
N CYS A 3 -8.27 -11.69 4.51
CA CYS A 3 -8.84 -10.46 5.08
C CYS A 3 -9.97 -10.76 6.08
N ASP A 4 -10.26 -9.83 6.98
CA ASP A 4 -11.42 -9.82 7.87
C ASP A 4 -12.65 -9.29 7.12
N GLU A 5 -13.54 -10.21 6.77
CA GLU A 5 -14.75 -9.92 6.00
C GLU A 5 -15.75 -9.03 6.78
N CYS A 6 -15.71 -9.04 8.12
CA CYS A 6 -16.52 -8.12 8.93
C CYS A 6 -16.12 -6.67 8.67
N LEU A 7 -14.81 -6.41 8.57
CA LEU A 7 -14.28 -5.07 8.28
C LEU A 7 -14.58 -4.65 6.84
N ASP A 8 -14.49 -5.56 5.88
CA ASP A 8 -14.87 -5.28 4.49
C ASP A 8 -16.34 -4.87 4.39
N ILE A 9 -17.25 -5.64 5.01
CA ILE A 9 -18.68 -5.33 5.05
C ILE A 9 -18.93 -3.96 5.72
N LEU A 10 -18.23 -3.66 6.83
CA LEU A 10 -18.34 -2.37 7.51
C LEU A 10 -17.88 -1.23 6.59
N GLY A 11 -16.70 -1.38 5.98
CA GLY A 11 -16.08 -0.40 5.09
C GLY A 11 -16.91 -0.11 3.85
N GLU A 12 -17.57 -1.11 3.27
CA GLU A 12 -18.54 -0.93 2.17
C GLU A 12 -19.64 0.06 2.55
N VAL A 13 -20.28 -0.14 3.71
CA VAL A 13 -21.40 0.72 4.15
C VAL A 13 -20.91 2.11 4.55
N GLU A 14 -19.75 2.22 5.19
CA GLU A 14 -19.12 3.53 5.47
C GLU A 14 -18.82 4.31 4.19
N GLN A 15 -18.29 3.64 3.18
CA GLN A 15 -18.02 4.21 1.87
C GLN A 15 -19.30 4.68 1.19
N GLU A 16 -20.41 3.95 1.30
CA GLU A 16 -21.70 4.38 0.75
C GLU A 16 -22.24 5.65 1.43
N VAL A 17 -22.11 5.75 2.77
CA VAL A 17 -22.50 6.94 3.52
C VAL A 17 -21.65 8.14 3.09
N TRP A 18 -20.34 7.96 3.02
CA TRP A 18 -19.42 9.01 2.55
C TRP A 18 -19.71 9.42 1.10
N ALA A 19 -19.92 8.45 0.20
CA ALA A 19 -20.22 8.71 -1.21
C ALA A 19 -21.55 9.46 -1.38
N SER A 20 -22.54 9.17 -0.52
CA SER A 20 -23.81 9.90 -0.48
C SER A 20 -23.61 11.37 -0.08
N LYS A 21 -22.77 11.64 0.94
CA LYS A 21 -22.41 13.01 1.34
C LYS A 21 -21.67 13.74 0.23
N ASN A 22 -20.66 13.12 -0.38
CA ASN A 22 -19.93 13.71 -1.50
C ASN A 22 -20.89 14.01 -2.68
N THR A 23 -21.74 13.05 -3.07
CA THR A 23 -22.71 13.22 -4.15
C THR A 23 -23.70 14.35 -3.86
N GLN A 24 -24.16 14.47 -2.62
CA GLN A 24 -25.05 15.55 -2.21
C GLN A 24 -24.33 16.91 -2.34
N ALA A 25 -23.11 17.03 -1.82
CA ALA A 25 -22.31 18.24 -1.91
C ALA A 25 -21.98 18.63 -3.37
N ARG A 26 -21.85 17.65 -4.27
CA ARG A 26 -21.75 17.88 -5.71
C ARG A 26 -23.04 18.45 -6.29
N LYS A 27 -24.19 17.85 -5.96
CA LYS A 27 -25.51 18.19 -6.51
C LYS A 27 -25.99 19.56 -6.08
N ASP A 28 -25.78 19.94 -4.83
CA ASP A 28 -26.17 21.26 -4.31
C ASP A 28 -25.12 22.36 -4.55
N GLY A 29 -23.97 22.01 -5.14
CA GLY A 29 -22.92 22.94 -5.52
C GLY A 29 -22.03 23.40 -4.37
N THR A 30 -22.24 22.89 -3.15
CA THR A 30 -21.41 23.25 -1.98
C THR A 30 -19.96 22.78 -2.13
N LEU A 31 -19.72 21.63 -2.77
CA LEU A 31 -18.36 21.14 -3.05
C LEU A 31 -17.61 22.10 -3.96
N SER A 32 -18.22 22.49 -5.09
CA SER A 32 -17.63 23.46 -6.03
C SER A 32 -17.39 24.82 -5.39
N ALA A 33 -18.34 25.32 -4.59
CA ALA A 33 -18.22 26.58 -3.89
C ALA A 33 -17.05 26.55 -2.90
N TRP A 34 -16.91 25.48 -2.11
CA TRP A 34 -15.80 25.31 -1.18
C TRP A 34 -14.45 25.17 -1.90
N VAL A 35 -14.34 24.32 -2.91
CA VAL A 35 -13.07 24.16 -3.65
C VAL A 35 -12.61 25.48 -4.28
N SER A 36 -13.56 26.30 -4.76
CA SER A 36 -13.26 27.62 -5.32
C SER A 36 -12.58 28.55 -4.30
N THR A 37 -12.87 28.42 -2.99
CA THR A 37 -12.21 29.26 -1.97
C THR A 37 -10.78 28.84 -1.68
N LEU A 38 -10.39 27.62 -2.08
CA LEU A 38 -9.05 27.08 -1.87
C LEU A 38 -8.05 27.57 -2.94
N LEU A 39 -8.54 28.06 -4.09
CA LEU A 39 -7.71 28.48 -5.22
C LEU A 39 -7.53 30.01 -5.21
N PRO A 40 -6.30 30.53 -5.01
CA PRO A 40 -6.06 31.97 -4.97
C PRO A 40 -6.41 32.64 -6.31
N GLY A 41 -7.24 33.68 -6.26
CA GLY A 41 -7.54 34.52 -7.42
C GLY A 41 -8.55 33.93 -8.42
N GLN A 42 -9.14 32.78 -8.13
CA GLN A 42 -10.18 32.20 -8.98
C GLN A 42 -11.58 32.46 -8.42
N ALA A 43 -12.47 32.96 -9.29
CA ALA A 43 -13.83 33.33 -8.89
C ALA A 43 -14.76 32.11 -8.72
N PHE A 44 -14.53 31.04 -9.47
CA PHE A 44 -15.38 29.85 -9.45
C PHE A 44 -14.70 28.67 -10.16
N CYS A 45 -14.93 27.46 -9.63
CA CYS A 45 -14.61 26.18 -10.26
C CYS A 45 -15.86 25.33 -10.41
N TYR A 46 -15.90 24.50 -11.45
CA TYR A 46 -16.95 23.51 -11.66
C TYR A 46 -16.35 22.11 -11.75
N LEU A 47 -17.06 21.12 -11.20
CA LEU A 47 -16.64 19.73 -11.24
C LEU A 47 -16.92 19.11 -12.61
N ASP A 48 -15.95 18.35 -13.10
CA ASP A 48 -16.14 17.49 -14.25
C ASP A 48 -16.96 16.25 -13.85
N SER A 49 -17.59 15.60 -14.84
CA SER A 49 -18.15 14.26 -14.70
C SER A 49 -17.10 13.20 -14.36
N TRP A 50 -15.84 13.42 -14.73
CA TRP A 50 -14.74 12.48 -14.47
C TRP A 50 -14.49 12.33 -12.96
N CYS A 51 -14.47 11.08 -12.53
CA CYS A 51 -13.97 10.67 -11.22
C CYS A 51 -13.22 9.35 -11.37
N MET A 52 -12.20 9.17 -10.53
CA MET A 52 -11.42 7.94 -10.45
C MET A 52 -11.45 7.45 -9.02
N LYS A 53 -11.65 6.14 -8.85
CA LYS A 53 -11.61 5.45 -7.57
C LYS A 53 -10.50 4.41 -7.66
N GLY A 54 -9.42 4.62 -6.90
CA GLY A 54 -8.38 3.61 -6.69
C GLY A 54 -8.63 2.85 -5.38
N SER A 55 -7.64 2.08 -4.92
CA SER A 55 -7.72 1.32 -3.66
C SER A 55 -7.77 2.22 -2.43
N TYR A 56 -6.99 3.31 -2.43
CA TYR A 56 -6.84 4.18 -1.26
C TYR A 56 -7.39 5.59 -1.47
N ASN A 57 -7.82 5.96 -2.68
CA ASN A 57 -8.19 7.34 -3.00
C ASN A 57 -9.38 7.46 -3.93
N TYR A 58 -10.08 8.58 -3.77
CA TYR A 58 -11.12 9.05 -4.66
C TYR A 58 -10.75 10.42 -5.23
N CYS A 59 -10.60 10.48 -6.55
CA CYS A 59 -10.16 11.66 -7.29
C CYS A 59 -11.31 12.24 -8.13
N GLN A 60 -11.43 13.57 -8.12
CA GLN A 60 -12.44 14.31 -8.86
C GLN A 60 -11.77 15.40 -9.67
N LYS A 61 -11.99 15.43 -10.98
CA LYS A 61 -11.48 16.51 -11.84
C LYS A 61 -12.39 17.73 -11.71
N LEU A 62 -11.80 18.90 -11.67
CA LEU A 62 -12.51 20.18 -11.72
C LEU A 62 -11.80 21.15 -12.64
N TRP A 63 -12.57 22.09 -13.16
CA TRP A 63 -12.12 23.12 -14.06
C TRP A 63 -12.40 24.48 -13.45
N SER A 64 -11.46 25.37 -13.65
CA SER A 64 -11.64 26.79 -13.41
C SER A 64 -12.17 27.50 -14.65
N LEU A 65 -12.67 28.72 -14.47
CA LEU A 65 -13.21 29.53 -15.57
C LEU A 65 -12.17 29.89 -16.64
N ASP A 66 -10.88 29.89 -16.30
CA ASP A 66 -9.80 30.16 -17.26
C ASP A 66 -9.39 28.92 -18.07
N GLY A 67 -10.01 27.77 -17.81
CA GLY A 67 -9.72 26.50 -18.47
C GLY A 67 -8.59 25.70 -17.81
N THR A 68 -8.08 26.10 -16.65
CA THR A 68 -7.12 25.27 -15.89
C THR A 68 -7.84 24.13 -15.18
N ALA A 69 -7.31 22.91 -15.30
CA ALA A 69 -7.82 21.70 -14.66
C ALA A 69 -7.05 21.36 -13.37
N TYR A 70 -7.78 20.82 -12.40
CA TYR A 70 -7.26 20.36 -11.11
C TYR A 70 -7.86 19.00 -10.74
N VAL A 71 -7.19 18.29 -9.84
CA VAL A 71 -7.70 17.09 -9.16
C VAL A 71 -7.91 17.41 -7.69
N LEU A 72 -9.11 17.12 -7.20
CA LEU A 72 -9.42 17.02 -5.78
C LEU A 72 -9.40 15.55 -5.38
N ARG A 73 -8.49 15.20 -4.47
CA ARG A 73 -8.25 13.86 -3.95
C ARG A 73 -8.69 13.76 -2.49
N PHE A 74 -9.37 12.67 -2.15
CA PHE A 74 -9.69 12.26 -0.78
C PHE A 74 -9.17 10.84 -0.53
N PRO A 75 -8.66 10.51 0.67
CA PRO A 75 -8.52 9.12 1.07
C PRO A 75 -9.87 8.40 1.01
N LEU A 76 -9.88 7.20 0.46
CA LEU A 76 -11.08 6.37 0.33
C LEU A 76 -11.44 5.78 1.69
N VAL A 77 -12.67 6.00 2.16
CA VAL A 77 -13.08 5.63 3.53
C VAL A 77 -13.03 4.12 3.77
N SER A 78 -13.36 3.30 2.76
CA SER A 78 -13.22 1.83 2.87
C SER A 78 -11.77 1.36 2.84
N GLY A 79 -10.90 2.10 2.17
CA GLY A 79 -9.51 1.71 1.93
C GLY A 79 -8.52 2.30 2.92
N VAL A 80 -8.89 3.35 3.66
CA VAL A 80 -8.00 4.03 4.60
C VAL A 80 -8.71 4.29 5.92
N SER A 81 -8.22 3.66 6.99
CA SER A 81 -8.67 3.95 8.36
C SER A 81 -8.72 5.46 8.64
N PRO A 82 -9.86 5.98 9.14
CA PRO A 82 -10.02 7.39 9.49
C PRO A 82 -8.95 7.90 10.48
N ASP A 83 -8.43 7.03 11.35
CA ASP A 83 -7.44 7.39 12.36
C ASP A 83 -6.05 7.71 11.74
N TYR A 84 -5.79 7.21 10.53
CA TYR A 84 -4.52 7.37 9.82
C TYR A 84 -4.62 8.22 8.54
N ALA A 85 -5.82 8.61 8.13
CA ALA A 85 -6.04 9.40 6.91
C ALA A 85 -5.31 10.76 6.94
N ASP A 86 -5.30 11.44 8.08
CA ASP A 86 -4.59 12.73 8.25
C ASP A 86 -3.08 12.57 8.12
N GLU A 87 -2.51 11.52 8.73
CA GLU A 87 -1.08 11.19 8.64
C GLU A 87 -0.69 10.83 7.21
N LYS A 88 -1.48 9.99 6.54
CA LYS A 88 -1.27 9.61 5.14
C LYS A 88 -1.20 10.84 4.22
N VAL A 89 -2.18 11.75 4.33
CA VAL A 89 -2.19 12.99 3.54
C VAL A 89 -1.00 13.88 3.88
N ALA A 90 -0.66 14.03 5.16
CA ALA A 90 0.49 14.83 5.56
C ALA A 90 1.80 14.30 4.94
N MET A 91 2.04 12.99 5.01
CA MET A 91 3.25 12.37 4.43
C MET A 91 3.33 12.52 2.92
N GLU A 92 2.21 12.40 2.19
CA GLU A 92 2.17 12.62 0.75
C GLU A 92 2.55 14.08 0.39
N ILE A 93 2.05 15.06 1.15
CA ILE A 93 2.41 16.47 0.95
C ILE A 93 3.90 16.73 1.20
N GLU A 94 4.48 16.16 2.26
CA GLU A 94 5.92 16.29 2.54
C GLU A 94 6.76 15.63 1.44
N ALA A 95 6.37 14.45 0.97
CA ALA A 95 7.05 13.73 -0.10
C ALA A 95 7.03 14.53 -1.41
N ILE A 96 5.85 15.02 -1.83
CA ILE A 96 5.69 15.79 -3.06
C ILE A 96 6.51 17.10 -3.02
N ASP A 97 6.56 17.78 -1.88
CA ASP A 97 7.39 18.98 -1.71
C ASP A 97 8.89 18.66 -1.74
N LEU A 98 9.31 17.62 -1.02
CA LEU A 98 10.70 17.16 -0.96
C LEU A 98 11.22 16.79 -2.35
N ILE A 99 10.47 15.98 -3.09
CA ILE A 99 10.81 15.52 -4.44
C ILE A 99 10.91 16.71 -5.39
N ARG A 100 9.94 17.62 -5.38
CA ARG A 100 9.95 18.81 -6.25
C ARG A 100 11.16 19.72 -6.00
N LYS A 101 11.61 19.84 -4.74
CA LYS A 101 12.75 20.69 -4.37
C LYS A 101 14.10 20.11 -4.77
N HIS A 102 14.23 18.78 -4.79
CA HIS A 102 15.53 18.11 -4.92
C HIS A 102 15.70 17.32 -6.21
N THR A 103 14.65 17.17 -7.01
CA THR A 103 14.68 16.35 -8.24
C THR A 103 14.04 17.10 -9.42
N THR A 104 14.21 16.55 -10.61
CA THR A 104 13.50 16.95 -11.84
C THR A 104 12.28 16.08 -12.13
N ILE A 105 11.88 15.22 -11.19
CA ILE A 105 10.74 14.31 -11.36
C ILE A 105 9.47 15.15 -11.49
N PRO A 106 8.62 14.92 -12.52
CA PRO A 106 7.44 15.73 -12.75
C PRO A 106 6.30 15.36 -11.80
N VAL A 107 6.34 15.89 -10.58
CA VAL A 107 5.31 15.69 -9.56
C VAL A 107 4.22 16.78 -9.59
N PRO A 108 2.93 16.45 -9.38
CA PRO A 108 1.81 17.39 -9.54
C PRO A 108 1.89 18.53 -8.56
N LYS A 109 1.75 19.77 -9.02
CA LYS A 109 1.77 20.94 -8.14
C LYS A 109 0.59 20.90 -7.16
N VAL A 110 0.87 20.92 -5.86
CA VAL A 110 -0.16 21.05 -4.83
C VAL A 110 -0.59 22.52 -4.72
N HIS A 111 -1.90 22.75 -4.77
CA HIS A 111 -2.51 24.08 -4.66
C HIS A 111 -3.11 24.32 -3.29
N ALA A 112 -3.76 23.30 -2.72
CA ALA A 112 -4.28 23.33 -1.36
C ALA A 112 -4.32 21.90 -0.81
N TRP A 113 -4.35 21.78 0.50
CA TRP A 113 -4.56 20.53 1.20
C TRP A 113 -5.14 20.85 2.57
N GLY A 114 -5.68 19.84 3.25
CA GLY A 114 -6.17 20.03 4.60
C GLY A 114 -6.44 18.71 5.31
N LEU A 115 -6.29 18.74 6.63
CA LEU A 115 -6.64 17.64 7.52
C LEU A 115 -8.17 17.55 7.67
N ALA A 116 -8.68 16.42 8.15
CA ALA A 116 -10.11 16.15 8.28
C ALA A 116 -10.86 17.27 9.00
N LYS A 117 -10.30 17.79 10.10
CA LYS A 117 -10.89 18.88 10.91
C LYS A 117 -11.02 20.20 10.15
N SER A 118 -10.22 20.41 9.11
CA SER A 118 -10.23 21.63 8.29
C SER A 118 -11.22 21.57 7.13
N ASN A 119 -11.76 20.38 6.82
CA ASN A 119 -12.72 20.20 5.74
C ASN A 119 -14.16 20.48 6.25
N PRO A 120 -14.78 21.62 5.86
CA PRO A 120 -16.09 22.02 6.37
C PRO A 120 -17.23 21.11 5.89
N LEU A 121 -16.99 20.26 4.89
CA LEU A 121 -17.98 19.33 4.36
C LEU A 121 -17.96 17.98 5.08
N GLY A 122 -17.00 17.77 6.00
CA GLY A 122 -16.86 16.50 6.72
C GLY A 122 -16.53 15.30 5.83
N LEU A 123 -15.87 15.54 4.69
CA LEU A 123 -15.45 14.50 3.73
C LEU A 123 -14.06 13.91 4.03
N GLY A 124 -13.45 14.28 5.16
CA GLY A 124 -12.10 13.83 5.53
C GLY A 124 -11.00 14.77 5.03
N PRO A 125 -9.72 14.39 5.19
CA PRO A 125 -8.61 15.18 4.67
C PRO A 125 -8.60 15.14 3.14
N PHE A 126 -7.91 16.10 2.52
CA PHE A 126 -7.92 16.25 1.07
C PHE A 126 -6.62 16.85 0.54
N ILE A 127 -6.39 16.62 -0.75
CA ILE A 127 -5.35 17.28 -1.55
C ILE A 127 -5.99 17.84 -2.80
N LEU A 128 -5.75 19.11 -3.09
CA LEU A 128 -6.10 19.79 -4.32
C LEU A 128 -4.81 20.10 -5.09
N MET A 129 -4.66 19.52 -6.27
CA MET A 129 -3.44 19.60 -7.06
C MET A 129 -3.71 19.75 -8.55
N GLU A 130 -2.65 20.07 -9.29
CA GLU A 130 -2.64 20.12 -10.75
C GLU A 130 -3.16 18.82 -11.37
N PHE A 131 -4.00 18.95 -12.40
CA PHE A 131 -4.33 17.82 -13.27
C PHE A 131 -3.25 17.69 -14.34
N ILE A 132 -2.50 16.59 -14.36
CA ILE A 132 -1.50 16.32 -15.38
C ILE A 132 -2.20 15.67 -16.58
N GLU A 133 -2.21 16.36 -17.73
CA GLU A 133 -2.75 15.83 -18.97
C GLU A 133 -1.79 14.80 -19.59
N GLY A 134 -2.35 13.66 -20.01
CA GLY A 134 -1.58 12.57 -20.62
C GLY A 134 -2.34 11.24 -20.59
N VAL A 135 -1.60 10.15 -20.73
CA VAL A 135 -2.10 8.76 -20.70
C VAL A 135 -1.35 8.01 -19.61
N TYR A 136 -2.04 7.25 -18.76
CA TYR A 136 -1.37 6.39 -17.78
C TYR A 136 -0.58 5.29 -18.51
N LEU A 137 0.63 4.99 -18.01
CA LEU A 137 1.46 3.95 -18.61
C LEU A 137 0.76 2.59 -18.59
N ALA A 138 0.03 2.26 -17.52
CA ALA A 138 -0.77 1.04 -17.44
C ALA A 138 -1.80 0.93 -18.57
N ASP A 139 -2.55 2.01 -18.87
CA ASP A 139 -3.54 2.02 -19.97
C ASP A 139 -2.90 1.77 -21.35
N ARG A 140 -1.60 2.05 -21.50
CA ARG A 140 -0.85 1.88 -22.76
C ARG A 140 -0.11 0.54 -22.83
N PHE A 141 0.31 -0.02 -21.70
CA PHE A 141 1.25 -1.16 -21.62
C PHE A 141 0.59 -2.43 -21.06
N CYS A 142 -0.50 -2.34 -20.30
CA CYS A 142 -1.18 -3.47 -19.69
C CYS A 142 -2.41 -3.93 -20.49
N GLY A 143 -2.81 -5.20 -20.30
CA GLY A 143 -4.00 -5.79 -20.92
C GLY A 143 -5.31 -5.31 -20.28
N GLU A 144 -6.44 -5.46 -20.98
CA GLU A 144 -7.77 -5.24 -20.39
C GLU A 144 -8.11 -6.30 -19.32
N GLU A 145 -7.55 -7.51 -19.44
CA GLU A 145 -7.85 -8.65 -18.55
C GLU A 145 -6.85 -8.82 -17.39
N LEU A 146 -5.62 -8.32 -17.55
CA LEU A 146 -4.55 -8.44 -16.55
C LEU A 146 -3.83 -7.10 -16.45
N GLU A 147 -3.62 -6.61 -15.22
CA GLU A 147 -2.85 -5.39 -14.92
C GLU A 147 -1.33 -5.58 -15.11
N ILE A 148 -0.92 -6.52 -15.97
CA ILE A 148 0.47 -6.86 -16.27
C ILE A 148 0.87 -6.34 -17.66
N LEU A 149 2.15 -6.01 -17.81
CA LEU A 149 2.78 -5.64 -19.07
C LEU A 149 2.42 -6.66 -20.17
N GLN A 150 1.93 -6.20 -21.32
CA GLN A 150 1.62 -7.05 -22.47
C GLN A 150 2.90 -7.56 -23.15
N GLU A 151 2.82 -8.74 -23.76
CA GLU A 151 3.96 -9.41 -24.41
C GLU A 151 4.36 -8.80 -25.77
N ASP A 152 3.43 -8.14 -26.44
CA ASP A 152 3.61 -7.55 -27.77
C ASP A 152 4.13 -6.10 -27.73
N ILE A 153 4.30 -5.52 -26.55
CA ILE A 153 4.98 -4.23 -26.38
C ILE A 153 6.43 -4.38 -26.86
N PRO A 154 6.88 -3.57 -27.84
CA PRO A 154 8.25 -3.65 -28.32
C PRO A 154 9.27 -3.38 -27.21
N ASP A 155 10.31 -4.21 -27.12
CA ASP A 155 11.39 -4.03 -26.12
C ASP A 155 11.95 -2.60 -26.13
N ARG A 156 12.08 -1.95 -27.29
CA ARG A 156 12.55 -0.55 -27.40
C ARG A 156 11.67 0.45 -26.62
N ASP A 157 10.36 0.22 -26.57
CA ASP A 157 9.39 1.10 -25.91
C ASP A 157 9.47 0.89 -24.39
N VAL A 158 9.63 -0.37 -23.95
CA VAL A 158 9.91 -0.73 -22.55
C VAL A 158 11.23 -0.13 -22.09
N GLU A 159 12.31 -0.29 -22.87
CA GLU A 159 13.62 0.29 -22.55
C GLU A 159 13.55 1.82 -22.40
N PHE A 160 12.76 2.49 -23.25
CA PHE A 160 12.58 3.93 -23.19
C PHE A 160 11.90 4.37 -21.87
N VAL A 161 10.88 3.64 -21.42
CA VAL A 161 10.20 3.90 -20.14
C VAL A 161 11.13 3.59 -18.97
N TYR A 162 11.73 2.40 -18.94
CA TYR A 162 12.65 1.98 -17.88
C TYR A 162 13.82 2.94 -17.71
N ARG A 163 14.32 3.54 -18.79
CA ARG A 163 15.40 4.54 -18.72
C ARG A 163 15.01 5.79 -17.96
N GLN A 164 13.79 6.27 -18.16
CA GLN A 164 13.27 7.42 -17.42
C GLN A 164 13.06 7.05 -15.94
N ILE A 165 12.54 5.86 -15.66
CA ILE A 165 12.33 5.37 -14.28
C ILE A 165 13.66 5.17 -13.56
N ALA A 166 14.67 4.58 -14.21
CA ALA A 166 16.02 4.46 -13.67
C ALA A 166 16.59 5.83 -13.31
N ASN A 167 16.41 6.83 -14.19
CA ASN A 167 16.82 8.21 -13.89
C ASN A 167 16.08 8.78 -12.66
N PHE A 168 14.78 8.54 -12.52
CA PHE A 168 14.02 8.96 -11.33
C PHE A 168 14.50 8.25 -10.07
N MET A 169 14.75 6.94 -10.12
CA MET A 169 15.28 6.18 -8.99
C MET A 169 16.63 6.72 -8.52
N LEU A 170 17.55 7.04 -9.45
CA LEU A 170 18.85 7.63 -9.12
C LEU A 170 18.69 8.99 -8.41
N GLN A 171 17.73 9.81 -8.83
CA GLN A 171 17.44 11.10 -8.19
C GLN A 171 16.83 10.94 -6.80
N LEU A 172 15.89 10.00 -6.63
CA LEU A 172 15.28 9.69 -5.33
C LEU A 172 16.31 9.09 -4.36
N PHE A 173 17.18 8.21 -4.84
CA PHE A 173 18.24 7.61 -4.03
C PHE A 173 19.28 8.62 -3.55
N ALA A 174 19.44 9.76 -4.23
CA ALA A 174 20.33 10.84 -3.77
C ALA A 174 19.79 11.60 -2.54
N ILE A 175 18.54 11.34 -2.12
CA ILE A 175 17.93 11.98 -0.94
C ILE A 175 18.23 11.13 0.30
N ASP A 176 19.15 11.62 1.13
CA ASP A 176 19.52 10.97 2.39
C ASP A 176 18.64 11.42 3.56
N LEU A 177 18.21 10.45 4.35
CA LEU A 177 17.43 10.63 5.56
C LEU A 177 18.18 10.02 6.76
N PRO A 178 18.06 10.62 7.96
CA PRO A 178 18.94 10.29 9.08
C PRO A 178 18.58 8.99 9.80
N ARG A 179 17.36 8.47 9.62
CA ARG A 179 16.86 7.25 10.26
C ARG A 179 15.68 6.65 9.50
N VAL A 180 15.38 5.38 9.74
CA VAL A 180 14.12 4.79 9.29
C VAL A 180 12.97 5.33 10.14
N GLY A 181 11.95 5.89 9.50
CA GLY A 181 10.87 6.59 10.20
C GLY A 181 9.96 7.40 9.30
N SER A 182 8.95 8.04 9.89
CA SER A 182 8.14 9.05 9.21
C SER A 182 9.00 10.20 8.70
N LEU A 183 8.55 10.86 7.64
CA LEU A 183 9.25 12.03 7.11
C LEU A 183 9.17 13.20 8.10
N PRO A 184 10.19 14.07 8.15
CA PRO A 184 10.07 15.37 8.78
C PRO A 184 8.90 16.16 8.18
N THR A 185 8.23 17.00 8.98
CA THR A 185 7.02 17.72 8.55
C THR A 185 7.17 19.25 8.44
N PRO A 186 8.17 19.78 7.71
CA PRO A 186 8.37 21.24 7.60
C PRO A 186 7.28 21.96 6.81
N VAL A 187 6.52 21.27 5.95
CA VAL A 187 5.45 21.88 5.12
C VAL A 187 4.12 21.86 5.86
N THR A 188 3.79 20.71 6.42
CA THR A 188 2.48 20.43 7.01
C THR A 188 2.42 20.77 8.50
N GLY A 189 3.56 20.73 9.19
CA GLY A 189 3.62 20.83 10.65
C GLY A 189 2.88 19.71 11.37
N PHE A 190 2.53 18.61 10.67
CA PHE A 190 1.82 17.49 11.25
C PHE A 190 2.70 16.82 12.32
N PRO A 191 2.19 16.52 13.52
CA PRO A 191 2.95 15.87 14.58
C PRO A 191 3.07 14.36 14.31
N ALA A 192 3.77 14.01 13.23
CA ALA A 192 3.95 12.62 12.81
C ALA A 192 4.68 11.81 13.92
N PRO A 193 4.19 10.61 14.26
CA PRO A 193 4.96 9.67 15.07
C PRO A 193 6.30 9.33 14.40
N ILE A 194 7.31 8.92 15.17
CA ILE A 194 8.62 8.58 14.59
C ILE A 194 8.52 7.29 13.76
N ARG A 195 7.73 6.31 14.21
CA ARG A 195 7.48 5.08 13.46
C ARG A 195 6.64 5.38 12.22
N PRO A 196 7.04 4.89 11.03
CA PRO A 196 6.34 5.22 9.80
C PRO A 196 5.02 4.48 9.67
N LEU A 197 4.03 5.17 9.11
CA LEU A 197 2.83 4.57 8.54
C LEU A 197 3.17 4.00 7.15
N THR A 198 3.59 2.73 7.10
CA THR A 198 3.82 2.00 5.84
C THR A 198 2.53 1.41 5.30
N ARG A 199 2.50 1.02 4.02
CA ARG A 199 1.34 0.32 3.45
C ARG A 199 1.07 -0.99 4.19
N LYS A 200 2.12 -1.76 4.48
CA LYS A 200 2.03 -3.06 5.18
C LYS A 200 1.27 -2.98 6.51
N VAL A 201 1.70 -2.11 7.42
CA VAL A 201 1.07 -2.01 8.75
C VAL A 201 -0.36 -1.47 8.66
N HIS A 202 -0.59 -0.57 7.71
CA HIS A 202 -1.92 -0.03 7.46
C HIS A 202 -2.87 -1.12 6.95
N ASP A 203 -2.45 -1.90 5.94
CA ASP A 203 -3.25 -2.98 5.37
C ASP A 203 -3.59 -4.03 6.43
N ILE A 204 -2.63 -4.45 7.26
CA ILE A 204 -2.87 -5.40 8.36
C ILE A 204 -3.94 -4.88 9.34
N ILE A 205 -3.92 -3.58 9.67
CA ILE A 205 -4.90 -2.99 10.58
C ILE A 205 -6.27 -2.85 9.91
N GLN A 206 -6.28 -2.27 8.72
CA GLN A 206 -7.50 -1.91 8.02
C GLN A 206 -8.27 -3.14 7.55
N THR A 207 -7.56 -4.16 7.08
CA THR A 207 -8.15 -5.36 6.47
C THR A 207 -8.00 -6.60 7.33
N GLY A 208 -7.05 -6.65 8.26
CA GLY A 208 -6.88 -7.79 9.18
C GLY A 208 -7.38 -7.52 10.60
N GLY A 209 -7.74 -6.28 10.93
CA GLY A 209 -8.28 -5.91 12.25
C GLY A 209 -7.27 -5.93 13.40
N VAL A 210 -5.98 -6.16 13.11
CA VAL A 210 -4.93 -6.32 14.12
C VAL A 210 -3.95 -5.16 14.08
N ASN A 211 -3.65 -4.61 15.25
CA ASN A 211 -2.64 -3.56 15.39
C ASN A 211 -1.23 -4.11 15.62
N THR A 212 -0.42 -4.09 14.56
CA THR A 212 0.98 -4.52 14.56
C THR A 212 1.97 -3.34 14.53
N PHE A 213 1.52 -2.10 14.83
CA PHE A 213 2.42 -0.93 14.85
C PHE A 213 3.55 -1.05 15.86
N GLY A 214 3.27 -1.61 17.05
CA GLY A 214 4.14 -1.46 18.22
C GLY A 214 4.28 -0.01 18.70
N ASP A 215 5.38 0.32 19.39
CA ASP A 215 5.61 1.67 19.94
C ASP A 215 5.92 2.70 18.83
N ARG A 216 4.92 3.52 18.51
CA ARG A 216 5.00 4.55 17.46
C ARG A 216 5.97 5.70 17.77
N THR A 217 6.46 5.80 19.00
CA THR A 217 7.46 6.81 19.38
C THR A 217 8.89 6.44 18.98
N GLN A 218 9.11 5.21 18.49
CA GLN A 218 10.43 4.70 18.11
C GLN A 218 10.52 4.47 16.60
N GLY A 219 11.54 5.05 15.97
CA GLY A 219 12.02 4.66 14.63
C GLY A 219 13.15 3.63 14.73
N PHE A 220 13.78 3.30 13.60
CA PHE A 220 14.87 2.32 13.57
C PHE A 220 16.20 2.99 13.25
N SER A 221 17.26 2.48 13.87
CA SER A 221 18.65 2.91 13.62
C SER A 221 19.34 2.02 12.61
N ALA A 222 18.83 0.81 12.39
CA ALA A 222 19.41 -0.18 11.49
C ALA A 222 18.38 -0.75 10.52
N THR A 223 18.85 -1.23 9.36
CA THR A 223 18.03 -1.96 8.38
C THR A 223 17.60 -3.31 8.96
N SER A 224 18.51 -4.03 9.59
CA SER A 224 18.23 -5.30 10.26
C SER A 224 17.11 -5.16 11.32
N GLU A 225 17.14 -4.12 12.15
CA GLU A 225 16.07 -3.81 13.11
C GLU A 225 14.72 -3.60 12.42
N TYR A 226 14.70 -2.88 11.28
CA TYR A 226 13.48 -2.66 10.51
C TYR A 226 12.95 -3.96 9.90
N PHE A 227 13.82 -4.82 9.34
CA PHE A 227 13.39 -6.10 8.76
C PHE A 227 12.86 -7.08 9.82
N HIS A 228 13.52 -7.16 10.98
CA HIS A 228 12.96 -7.92 12.12
C HIS A 228 11.59 -7.37 12.50
N HIS A 229 11.44 -6.04 12.55
CA HIS A 229 10.14 -5.45 12.87
C HIS A 229 9.07 -5.85 11.85
N THR A 230 9.31 -5.72 10.55
CA THR A 230 8.33 -6.06 9.52
C THR A 230 7.94 -7.54 9.53
N ILE A 231 8.88 -8.46 9.76
CA ILE A 231 8.55 -9.89 9.86
C ILE A 231 7.77 -10.18 11.15
N HIS A 232 8.13 -9.52 12.26
CA HIS A 232 7.36 -9.61 13.49
C HIS A 232 5.92 -9.10 13.33
N GLN A 233 5.66 -8.14 12.44
CA GLN A 233 4.29 -7.72 12.13
C GLN A 233 3.49 -8.88 11.53
N ASP A 234 4.05 -9.64 10.59
CA ASP A 234 3.37 -10.81 10.02
C ASP A 234 3.19 -11.92 11.07
N GLN A 235 4.22 -12.21 11.87
CA GLN A 235 4.10 -13.19 12.95
C GLN A 235 3.05 -12.77 13.99
N GLN A 236 2.95 -11.47 14.30
CA GLN A 236 1.93 -10.94 15.20
C GLN A 236 0.55 -11.01 14.55
N GLN A 237 0.42 -10.70 13.26
CA GLN A 237 -0.82 -10.87 12.52
C GLN A 237 -1.29 -12.32 12.58
N VAL A 238 -0.42 -13.30 12.27
CA VAL A 238 -0.75 -14.72 12.40
C VAL A 238 -1.17 -15.06 13.82
N ARG A 239 -0.53 -14.50 14.86
CA ARG A 239 -0.89 -14.74 16.27
C ARG A 239 -2.26 -14.20 16.66
N ASP A 240 -2.53 -12.95 16.30
CA ASP A 240 -3.60 -12.15 16.88
C ASP A 240 -4.86 -12.11 15.99
N GLN A 241 -4.71 -12.31 14.68
CA GLN A 241 -5.84 -12.30 13.75
C GLN A 241 -6.57 -13.65 13.83
N PRO A 242 -7.86 -13.69 14.21
CA PRO A 242 -8.58 -14.96 14.45
C PRO A 242 -8.70 -15.85 13.21
N ASN A 243 -8.87 -15.24 12.03
CA ASN A 243 -9.00 -15.91 10.75
C ASN A 243 -7.68 -15.98 9.95
N ALA A 244 -6.53 -15.76 10.59
CA ALA A 244 -5.23 -15.85 9.91
C ALA A 244 -4.97 -17.23 9.29
N VAL A 245 -5.46 -18.30 9.91
CA VAL A 245 -5.27 -19.69 9.48
C VAL A 245 -6.62 -20.30 9.13
N LEU A 246 -6.91 -20.38 7.83
CA LEU A 246 -8.12 -21.03 7.30
C LEU A 246 -7.93 -22.52 7.06
N VAL A 247 -6.71 -22.91 6.69
CA VAL A 247 -6.28 -24.29 6.43
C VAL A 247 -5.04 -24.54 7.26
N GLU A 248 -5.07 -25.59 8.08
CA GLU A 248 -4.02 -25.92 9.07
C GLU A 248 -2.63 -26.05 8.41
N GLU A 249 -2.50 -26.93 7.41
CA GLU A 249 -1.24 -27.14 6.66
C GLU A 249 -0.67 -25.83 6.07
N LYS A 250 -1.56 -24.94 5.59
CA LYS A 250 -1.14 -23.64 5.04
C LYS A 250 -0.66 -22.70 6.15
N GLY A 251 -1.39 -22.64 7.27
CA GLY A 251 -1.00 -21.82 8.42
C GLY A 251 0.31 -22.26 9.07
N GLU A 252 0.53 -23.57 9.18
CA GLU A 252 1.81 -24.17 9.58
C GLU A 252 2.93 -23.70 8.67
N SER A 253 2.75 -23.86 7.36
CA SER A 253 3.74 -23.46 6.36
C SER A 253 4.04 -21.97 6.38
N ASP A 254 2.99 -21.13 6.48
CA ASP A 254 3.14 -19.68 6.52
C ASP A 254 3.88 -19.23 7.79
N PHE A 255 3.51 -19.75 8.96
CA PHE A 255 4.14 -19.39 10.23
C PHE A 255 5.60 -19.84 10.31
N ALA A 256 5.89 -21.09 9.93
CA ALA A 256 7.25 -21.61 9.93
C ALA A 256 8.13 -20.85 8.92
N SER A 257 7.61 -20.55 7.74
CA SER A 257 8.31 -19.73 6.74
C SER A 257 8.67 -18.35 7.28
N LEU A 258 7.78 -17.67 8.03
CA LEU A 258 8.10 -16.38 8.65
C LEU A 258 9.26 -16.45 9.65
N LYS A 259 9.35 -17.54 10.42
CA LYS A 259 10.46 -17.77 11.36
C LYS A 259 11.78 -18.06 10.62
N ILE A 260 11.73 -18.77 9.50
CA ILE A 260 12.90 -18.99 8.62
C ILE A 260 13.34 -17.65 8.00
N LEU A 261 12.43 -16.86 7.45
CA LEU A 261 12.75 -15.56 6.87
C LEU A 261 13.42 -14.63 7.89
N GLU A 262 12.97 -14.66 9.15
CA GLU A 262 13.60 -13.91 10.23
C GLU A 262 15.04 -14.36 10.48
N SER A 263 15.30 -15.67 10.48
CA SER A 263 16.64 -16.23 10.71
C SER A 263 17.63 -15.87 9.59
N MET A 264 17.13 -15.60 8.38
CA MET A 264 17.92 -15.23 7.20
C MET A 264 18.41 -13.77 7.20
N ILE A 265 17.83 -12.88 8.03
CA ILE A 265 18.15 -11.44 8.05
C ILE A 265 19.67 -11.14 8.12
N PRO A 266 20.47 -11.80 8.98
CA PRO A 266 21.90 -11.49 9.08
C PRO A 266 22.71 -11.70 7.79
N GLU A 267 22.24 -12.58 6.91
CA GLU A 267 22.86 -12.89 5.61
C GLU A 267 22.24 -12.07 4.47
N MET A 268 21.00 -11.62 4.64
CA MET A 268 20.22 -10.85 3.66
C MET A 268 20.33 -9.34 3.84
N VAL A 269 21.19 -8.86 4.74
CA VAL A 269 21.45 -7.44 4.97
C VAL A 269 22.86 -7.09 4.51
N ASN A 270 22.97 -6.12 3.60
CA ASN A 270 24.22 -5.49 3.23
C ASN A 270 24.74 -4.67 4.40
N LYS A 271 25.83 -5.13 5.02
CA LYS A 271 26.42 -4.54 6.23
C LYS A 271 26.89 -3.10 6.02
N ASP A 272 27.27 -2.74 4.79
CA ASP A 272 27.71 -1.38 4.47
C ASP A 272 26.54 -0.37 4.52
N TYR A 273 25.30 -0.86 4.43
CA TYR A 273 24.07 -0.06 4.42
C TYR A 273 23.15 -0.34 5.61
N ASP A 274 23.58 -1.16 6.58
CA ASP A 274 22.74 -1.51 7.73
C ASP A 274 22.42 -0.26 8.56
N GLN A 275 23.40 0.60 8.82
CA GLN A 275 23.24 1.83 9.61
C GLN A 275 22.91 3.07 8.76
N GLY A 276 22.48 2.87 7.51
CA GLY A 276 22.17 3.92 6.54
C GLY A 276 23.28 4.17 5.50
N PRO A 277 23.16 5.21 4.66
CA PRO A 277 22.09 6.21 4.68
C PRO A 277 20.71 5.62 4.40
N PHE A 278 19.66 6.26 4.92
CA PHE A 278 18.27 5.88 4.65
C PHE A 278 17.70 6.72 3.52
N LYS A 279 16.76 6.16 2.76
CA LYS A 279 16.25 6.72 1.51
C LYS A 279 14.75 6.95 1.58
N LEU A 280 14.26 7.79 0.69
CA LEU A 280 12.83 8.01 0.51
C LEU A 280 12.20 6.78 -0.15
N ILE A 281 11.45 5.99 0.61
CA ILE A 281 10.70 4.84 0.09
C ILE A 281 9.25 5.26 -0.11
N CYS A 282 8.71 4.89 -1.26
CA CYS A 282 7.30 4.98 -1.60
C CYS A 282 6.86 3.56 -1.98
N ASP A 283 6.05 2.92 -1.15
CA ASP A 283 5.65 1.53 -1.36
C ASP A 283 4.92 1.35 -2.70
N ASP A 284 4.34 2.42 -3.27
CA ASP A 284 3.59 2.42 -4.53
C ASP A 284 4.30 3.12 -5.71
N PHE A 285 5.62 3.29 -5.64
CA PHE A 285 6.40 3.84 -6.76
C PHE A 285 6.50 2.81 -7.91
N SER A 286 5.60 2.93 -8.89
CA SER A 286 5.50 2.00 -10.01
C SER A 286 5.10 2.70 -11.32
N PRO A 287 5.26 2.04 -12.48
CA PRO A 287 4.77 2.54 -13.75
C PRO A 287 3.24 2.74 -13.81
N THR A 288 2.45 2.06 -12.97
CA THR A 288 0.99 2.25 -12.96
C THR A 288 0.59 3.65 -12.49
N ASN A 289 1.46 4.29 -11.70
CA ASN A 289 1.31 5.66 -11.20
C ASN A 289 2.07 6.71 -12.02
N MET A 290 2.36 6.42 -13.29
CA MET A 290 3.10 7.30 -14.19
C MET A 290 2.29 7.65 -15.44
N ILE A 291 2.35 8.92 -15.83
CA ILE A 291 1.60 9.51 -16.95
C ILE A 291 2.58 9.90 -18.05
N VAL A 292 2.35 9.41 -19.26
CA VAL A 292 3.10 9.79 -20.47
C VAL A 292 2.36 10.83 -21.29
N ARG A 293 3.10 11.58 -22.10
CA ARG A 293 2.57 12.71 -22.87
C ARG A 293 1.46 12.30 -23.83
N SER A 294 1.59 11.17 -24.53
CA SER A 294 0.54 10.61 -25.40
C SER A 294 0.73 9.11 -25.62
N GLN A 295 -0.14 8.51 -26.43
CA GLN A 295 -0.05 7.10 -26.86
C GLN A 295 1.25 6.81 -27.64
N GLU A 296 1.80 7.82 -28.33
CA GLU A 296 3.00 7.75 -29.17
C GLU A 296 4.24 8.34 -28.52
N ASP A 297 4.10 9.40 -27.70
CA ASP A 297 5.20 10.00 -26.95
C ASP A 297 5.22 9.48 -25.51
N LEU A 298 6.06 8.48 -25.29
CA LEU A 298 6.26 7.79 -24.02
C LEU A 298 7.07 8.60 -22.99
N THR A 299 7.30 9.90 -23.23
CA THR A 299 7.94 10.78 -22.25
C THR A 299 7.04 10.89 -21.03
N ILE A 300 7.56 10.53 -19.85
CA ILE A 300 6.84 10.64 -18.59
C ILE A 300 6.75 12.12 -18.22
N VAL A 301 5.51 12.61 -18.12
CA VAL A 301 5.17 13.99 -17.79
C VAL A 301 4.47 14.11 -16.43
N GLY A 302 4.19 12.99 -15.78
CA GLY A 302 3.64 12.94 -14.42
C GLY A 302 4.08 11.69 -13.69
N VAL A 303 4.53 11.86 -12.45
CA VAL A 303 4.64 10.78 -11.46
C VAL A 303 3.73 11.18 -10.30
N VAL A 304 2.69 10.38 -10.07
CA VAL A 304 1.64 10.65 -9.08
C VAL A 304 1.66 9.59 -7.98
N ASP A 305 0.74 9.71 -7.01
CA ASP A 305 0.51 8.71 -5.97
C ASP A 305 1.74 8.38 -5.11
N PHE A 306 2.39 9.45 -4.62
CA PHE A 306 3.41 9.36 -3.57
C PHE A 306 2.78 9.09 -2.20
N GLU A 307 2.15 7.94 -2.07
CA GLU A 307 1.50 7.48 -0.85
C GLU A 307 2.36 6.46 -0.11
N TRP A 308 2.06 6.28 1.18
CA TRP A 308 2.80 5.33 2.03
C TRP A 308 4.31 5.62 2.02
N VAL A 309 4.66 6.91 2.04
CA VAL A 309 6.05 7.36 1.92
C VAL A 309 6.69 7.49 3.28
N TYR A 310 7.92 6.98 3.41
CA TYR A 310 8.70 7.00 4.63
C TYR A 310 10.19 7.04 4.34
N ALA A 311 10.99 7.31 5.37
CA ALA A 311 12.42 7.07 5.35
C ALA A 311 12.67 5.58 5.63
N GLY A 312 13.35 4.87 4.72
CA GLY A 312 13.60 3.43 4.85
C GLY A 312 14.98 2.98 4.36
N PRO A 313 15.29 1.67 4.44
CA PRO A 313 16.60 1.13 4.07
C PRO A 313 17.00 1.42 2.61
N ALA A 314 18.25 1.83 2.38
CA ALA A 314 18.78 2.03 1.03
C ALA A 314 18.72 0.75 0.17
N GLN A 315 19.05 -0.40 0.77
CA GLN A 315 19.02 -1.69 0.08
C GLN A 315 17.60 -2.20 -0.23
N LEU A 316 16.59 -1.74 0.50
CA LEU A 316 15.19 -2.01 0.16
C LEU A 316 14.77 -1.18 -1.07
N PHE A 317 15.16 0.10 -1.12
CA PHE A 317 14.91 0.96 -2.28
C PHE A 317 15.66 0.48 -3.53
N ALA A 318 16.95 0.18 -3.40
CA ALA A 318 17.83 -0.23 -4.48
C ALA A 318 17.92 -1.76 -4.60
N SER A 319 16.78 -2.43 -4.48
CA SER A 319 16.62 -3.86 -4.73
C SER A 319 16.15 -4.11 -6.16
N ALA A 320 16.15 -5.36 -6.62
CA ALA A 320 15.48 -5.72 -7.87
C ALA A 320 14.02 -5.20 -7.86
N PRO A 321 13.60 -4.41 -8.87
CA PRO A 321 12.29 -3.77 -8.82
C PRO A 321 11.16 -4.79 -8.97
N TRP A 322 10.20 -4.78 -8.04
CA TRP A 322 9.01 -5.63 -8.13
C TRP A 322 8.13 -5.28 -9.34
N TRP A 323 8.10 -4.01 -9.75
CA TRP A 323 7.18 -3.47 -10.75
C TRP A 323 7.60 -3.71 -12.21
N LEU A 324 8.62 -4.54 -12.49
CA LEU A 324 9.14 -4.71 -13.85
C LEU A 324 8.04 -5.12 -14.85
N LEU A 325 7.11 -6.00 -14.46
CA LEU A 325 5.96 -6.34 -15.28
C LEU A 325 4.70 -5.53 -14.96
N PHE A 326 4.84 -4.42 -14.24
CA PHE A 326 3.77 -3.54 -13.74
C PHE A 326 2.85 -4.23 -12.73
N ASP A 327 3.27 -5.39 -12.24
CA ASP A 327 2.55 -6.28 -11.35
C ASP A 327 3.49 -6.77 -10.25
N ARG A 328 2.97 -7.11 -9.07
CA ARG A 328 3.81 -7.54 -7.94
C ARG A 328 4.00 -9.06 -7.96
N PRO A 329 5.24 -9.58 -7.89
CA PRO A 329 5.48 -11.02 -7.83
C PRO A 329 4.89 -11.75 -6.61
N VAL A 330 4.29 -11.01 -5.67
CA VAL A 330 3.65 -11.54 -4.47
C VAL A 330 2.14 -11.74 -4.62
N ASP A 331 1.55 -11.26 -5.72
CA ASP A 331 0.12 -11.35 -5.95
C ASP A 331 -0.25 -12.77 -6.40
N ASP A 332 -1.50 -13.20 -6.16
CA ASP A 332 -1.96 -14.59 -6.38
C ASP A 332 -1.75 -15.09 -7.83
N ASN A 333 -1.66 -14.19 -8.82
CA ASN A 333 -1.34 -14.55 -10.21
C ASN A 333 0.08 -15.11 -10.39
N TRP A 334 0.95 -14.89 -9.40
CA TRP A 334 2.32 -15.37 -9.37
C TRP A 334 2.52 -16.62 -8.52
N ASP A 335 1.46 -17.10 -7.86
CA ASP A 335 1.56 -18.24 -6.97
C ASP A 335 2.09 -19.48 -7.69
N VAL A 336 2.97 -20.20 -7.01
CA VAL A 336 3.57 -21.41 -7.54
C VAL A 336 2.61 -22.56 -7.37
N VAL A 337 2.18 -23.13 -8.49
CA VAL A 337 1.21 -24.24 -8.52
C VAL A 337 1.93 -25.53 -8.87
N ASN A 338 1.82 -26.54 -8.00
CA ASN A 338 2.49 -27.84 -8.18
C ASN A 338 4.02 -27.76 -8.35
N GLY A 339 4.66 -26.76 -7.71
CA GLY A 339 6.11 -26.56 -7.80
C GLY A 339 6.59 -25.92 -9.10
N GLU A 340 5.67 -25.49 -9.97
CA GLU A 340 6.00 -24.80 -11.22
C GLU A 340 5.73 -23.29 -11.10
N PRO A 341 6.74 -22.42 -11.33
CA PRO A 341 6.53 -20.98 -11.32
C PRO A 341 5.66 -20.54 -12.51
N PRO A 342 4.98 -19.39 -12.40
CA PRO A 342 4.14 -18.84 -13.47
C PRO A 342 4.98 -18.52 -14.72
N LYS A 343 4.33 -18.46 -15.90
CA LYS A 343 5.00 -18.08 -17.16
C LYS A 343 5.62 -16.68 -17.08
N GLU A 344 5.04 -15.82 -16.25
CA GLU A 344 5.48 -14.46 -15.92
C GLU A 344 6.88 -14.45 -15.30
N ALA A 345 7.30 -15.50 -14.58
CA ALA A 345 8.62 -15.56 -13.95
C ALA A 345 9.76 -15.44 -14.98
N THR A 346 9.66 -16.12 -16.12
CA THR A 346 10.68 -16.02 -17.18
C THR A 346 10.74 -14.61 -17.77
N ARG A 347 9.57 -13.96 -17.89
CA ARG A 347 9.48 -12.58 -18.37
C ARG A 347 10.08 -11.61 -17.35
N TYR A 348 9.81 -11.80 -16.07
CA TYR A 348 10.39 -11.00 -15.00
C TYR A 348 11.92 -10.98 -15.08
N PHE A 349 12.56 -12.15 -15.16
CA PHE A 349 14.02 -12.23 -15.27
C PHE A 349 14.56 -11.59 -16.57
N LYS A 350 13.88 -11.76 -17.71
CA LYS A 350 14.23 -11.05 -18.96
C LYS A 350 14.24 -9.53 -18.76
N HIS A 351 13.18 -9.00 -18.15
CA HIS A 351 13.03 -7.57 -17.88
C HIS A 351 14.01 -7.08 -16.81
N PHE A 352 14.36 -7.92 -15.85
CA PHE A 352 15.35 -7.60 -14.82
C PHE A 352 16.75 -7.44 -15.41
N GLU A 353 17.18 -8.34 -16.30
CA GLU A 353 18.44 -8.18 -17.05
C GLU A 353 18.46 -6.92 -17.91
N MET A 354 17.35 -6.64 -18.60
CA MET A 354 17.18 -5.41 -19.37
C MET A 354 17.32 -4.17 -18.47
N PHE A 355 16.67 -4.17 -17.31
CA PHE A 355 16.70 -3.05 -16.37
C PHE A 355 18.08 -2.86 -15.75
N LYS A 356 18.79 -3.93 -15.34
CA LYS A 356 20.18 -3.84 -14.82
C LYS A 356 21.09 -3.11 -15.82
N ARG A 357 21.05 -3.51 -17.10
CA ARG A 357 21.81 -2.83 -18.16
C ARG A 357 21.46 -1.35 -18.29
N ILE A 358 20.17 -1.02 -18.30
CA ILE A 358 19.70 0.38 -18.41
C ILE A 358 20.16 1.19 -17.22
N LEU A 359 20.03 0.65 -16.01
CA LEU A 359 20.43 1.30 -14.77
C LEU A 359 21.94 1.56 -14.76
N ASP A 360 22.77 0.60 -15.15
CA ASP A 360 24.22 0.78 -15.30
C ASP A 360 24.57 1.88 -16.31
N GLU A 361 23.87 1.94 -17.45
CA GLU A 361 24.06 2.97 -18.48
C GLU A 361 23.67 4.38 -17.97
N GLU A 362 22.57 4.51 -17.22
CA GLU A 362 22.13 5.79 -16.65
C GLU A 362 23.01 6.23 -15.48
N GLU A 363 23.31 5.32 -14.56
CA GLU A 363 24.17 5.59 -13.40
C GLU A 363 25.62 5.86 -13.83
N GLY A 364 26.08 5.25 -14.93
CA GLY A 364 27.38 5.53 -15.54
C GLY A 364 27.59 6.99 -15.97
N LYS A 365 26.50 7.77 -16.13
CA LYS A 365 26.54 9.21 -16.44
C LYS A 365 26.79 10.08 -15.19
N LEU A 366 26.64 9.52 -13.99
CA LEU A 366 26.84 10.21 -12.72
C LEU A 366 28.32 10.18 -12.27
N PRO A 367 28.73 11.09 -11.38
CA PRO A 367 30.03 11.01 -10.71
C PRO A 367 30.19 9.72 -9.88
N GLU A 368 31.42 9.22 -9.76
CA GLU A 368 31.72 7.94 -9.09
C GLU A 368 31.13 7.76 -7.68
N PRO A 369 31.11 8.77 -6.79
CA PRO A 369 30.52 8.64 -5.46
C PRO A 369 29.00 8.39 -5.43
N GLN A 370 28.31 8.56 -6.55
CA GLN A 370 26.85 8.37 -6.67
C GLN A 370 26.50 7.04 -7.34
N LYS A 371 27.50 6.21 -7.68
CA LYS A 371 27.31 4.93 -8.38
C LYS A 371 27.15 3.78 -7.38
N GLU A 372 25.99 3.74 -6.75
CA GLU A 372 25.65 2.84 -5.65
C GLU A 372 24.42 1.98 -5.95
N VAL A 373 23.47 2.49 -6.74
CA VAL A 373 22.17 1.87 -6.98
C VAL A 373 22.33 0.59 -7.80
N SER A 374 23.09 0.61 -8.90
CA SER A 374 23.25 -0.60 -9.72
C SER A 374 24.00 -1.70 -8.97
N LYS A 375 24.97 -1.33 -8.13
CA LYS A 375 25.69 -2.25 -7.25
C LYS A 375 24.77 -2.88 -6.21
N LEU A 376 23.89 -2.10 -5.59
CA LEU A 376 22.91 -2.62 -4.64
C LEU A 376 21.87 -3.52 -5.31
N VAL A 377 21.40 -3.16 -6.50
CA VAL A 377 20.46 -3.98 -7.28
C VAL A 377 21.11 -5.32 -7.64
N ALA A 378 22.34 -5.30 -8.16
CA ALA A 378 23.10 -6.52 -8.45
C ALA A 378 23.40 -7.33 -7.17
N TRP A 379 23.78 -6.66 -6.09
CA TRP A 379 23.98 -7.30 -4.79
C TRP A 379 22.71 -7.95 -4.27
N SER A 380 21.51 -7.40 -4.50
CA SER A 380 20.27 -7.98 -3.98
C SER A 380 19.91 -9.35 -4.60
N GLU A 381 20.43 -9.63 -5.80
CA GLU A 381 20.20 -10.88 -6.53
C GLU A 381 21.07 -12.04 -5.99
N GLU A 382 22.37 -11.81 -5.78
CA GLU A 382 23.32 -12.87 -5.40
C GLU A 382 22.99 -13.63 -4.10
N PRO A 383 22.64 -12.98 -2.97
CA PRO A 383 22.16 -13.62 -1.76
C PRO A 383 20.64 -13.87 -1.82
N GLY A 384 19.92 -13.36 -2.83
CA GLY A 384 18.46 -13.49 -2.91
C GLY A 384 17.70 -12.51 -1.99
N ALA A 385 18.40 -11.52 -1.44
CA ALA A 385 17.83 -10.47 -0.58
C ALA A 385 16.66 -9.74 -1.26
N MET A 386 16.65 -9.65 -2.60
CA MET A 386 15.54 -9.05 -3.33
C MET A 386 14.19 -9.72 -3.08
N TRP A 387 14.18 -11.03 -2.85
CA TRP A 387 12.97 -11.77 -2.55
C TRP A 387 12.48 -11.49 -1.13
N LEU A 388 13.40 -11.43 -0.16
CA LEU A 388 13.08 -11.01 1.21
C LEU A 388 12.52 -9.59 1.21
N HIS A 389 13.17 -8.67 0.48
CA HIS A 389 12.73 -7.28 0.34
C HIS A 389 11.29 -7.15 -0.17
N MET A 390 10.89 -7.97 -1.16
CA MET A 390 9.51 -8.01 -1.63
C MET A 390 8.55 -8.47 -0.52
N LEU A 391 8.90 -9.53 0.20
CA LEU A 391 8.06 -10.10 1.27
C LEU A 391 7.90 -9.15 2.47
N VAL A 392 8.96 -8.44 2.87
CA VAL A 392 8.89 -7.50 4.00
C VAL A 392 8.14 -6.20 3.68
N SER A 393 7.91 -5.90 2.39
CA SER A 393 7.26 -4.68 1.93
C SER A 393 5.73 -4.75 1.82
N ILE A 394 5.13 -5.92 2.01
CA ILE A 394 3.69 -6.16 1.82
C ILE A 394 3.05 -6.75 3.08
N GLY A 395 1.76 -6.50 3.31
CA GLY A 395 1.00 -7.22 4.34
C GLY A 395 0.62 -8.64 3.89
N PHE A 396 0.20 -9.48 4.85
CA PHE A 396 -0.37 -10.81 4.60
C PHE A 396 0.57 -11.77 3.85
N PHE A 397 1.64 -12.18 4.53
CA PHE A 397 2.56 -13.17 4.02
C PHE A 397 1.88 -14.49 3.61
N GLY A 398 2.35 -15.09 2.51
CA GLY A 398 2.00 -16.45 2.10
C GLY A 398 3.21 -17.22 1.57
N SER A 399 3.39 -18.44 2.04
CA SER A 399 4.49 -19.36 1.66
C SER A 399 4.45 -19.84 0.20
N SER A 400 3.32 -19.67 -0.50
CA SER A 400 3.13 -20.04 -1.91
C SER A 400 3.57 -18.96 -2.90
N THR A 401 3.83 -17.76 -2.39
CA THR A 401 4.21 -16.60 -3.21
C THR A 401 5.53 -16.87 -3.94
N PHE A 402 5.67 -16.32 -5.14
CA PHE A 402 6.85 -16.55 -5.96
C PHE A 402 8.17 -16.13 -5.27
N PRO A 403 8.28 -14.99 -4.55
CA PRO A 403 9.47 -14.65 -3.78
C PRO A 403 9.82 -15.67 -2.69
N CYS A 404 8.81 -16.20 -1.97
CA CYS A 404 9.05 -17.23 -0.95
C CYS A 404 9.57 -18.52 -1.59
N PHE A 405 8.96 -18.94 -2.71
CA PHE A 405 9.43 -20.08 -3.49
C PHE A 405 10.89 -19.90 -3.94
N GLN A 406 11.28 -18.71 -4.41
CA GLN A 406 12.66 -18.46 -4.81
C GLN A 406 13.65 -18.58 -3.65
N LEU A 407 13.26 -18.16 -2.45
CA LEU A 407 14.08 -18.35 -1.23
C LEU A 407 14.17 -19.82 -0.83
N GLN A 408 13.06 -20.56 -0.90
CA GLN A 408 13.02 -22.02 -0.67
C GLN A 408 13.98 -22.76 -1.62
N GLN A 409 13.97 -22.43 -2.91
CA GLN A 409 14.90 -23.01 -3.88
C GLN A 409 16.36 -22.67 -3.59
N LYS A 410 16.61 -21.46 -3.05
CA LYS A 410 17.96 -21.00 -2.73
C LYS A 410 18.56 -21.70 -1.50
N VAL A 411 17.76 -21.83 -0.44
CA VAL A 411 18.14 -22.60 0.77
C VAL A 411 18.24 -24.09 0.41
N GLY A 412 17.35 -24.57 -0.46
CA GLY A 412 17.22 -25.97 -0.82
C GLY A 412 15.98 -26.56 -0.15
N VAL A 413 15.11 -27.20 -0.95
CA VAL A 413 13.79 -27.66 -0.52
C VAL A 413 13.86 -28.54 0.73
N ASN A 414 14.77 -29.51 0.77
CA ASN A 414 14.91 -30.41 1.92
C ASN A 414 15.40 -29.66 3.18
N GLU A 415 16.33 -28.72 3.03
CA GLU A 415 16.85 -27.94 4.16
C GLU A 415 15.77 -26.98 4.70
N TRP A 416 14.96 -26.41 3.81
CA TRP A 416 13.80 -25.62 4.19
C TRP A 416 12.74 -26.45 4.94
N GLU A 417 12.40 -27.64 4.42
CA GLU A 417 11.48 -28.57 5.07
C GLU A 417 11.99 -29.03 6.45
N GLU A 418 13.27 -29.36 6.58
CA GLU A 418 13.88 -29.71 7.87
C GLU A 418 13.79 -28.55 8.88
N GLN A 419 14.07 -27.31 8.47
CA GLN A 419 13.90 -26.14 9.34
C GLN A 419 12.42 -25.91 9.72
N MET A 420 11.50 -26.13 8.79
CA MET A 420 10.07 -26.02 9.08
C MET A 420 9.64 -27.04 10.14
N ASP A 421 10.02 -28.31 9.98
CA ASP A 421 9.72 -29.37 10.96
C ASP A 421 10.28 -29.01 12.35
N GLU A 422 11.54 -28.54 12.42
CA GLU A 422 12.16 -28.10 13.67
C GLU A 422 11.42 -26.92 14.33
N ILE A 423 10.88 -25.99 13.53
CA ILE A 423 10.11 -24.84 14.04
C ILE A 423 8.72 -25.28 14.50
N LEU A 424 8.06 -26.17 13.76
CA LEU A 424 6.72 -26.66 14.09
C LEU A 424 6.72 -27.55 15.34
N ASP A 425 7.83 -28.23 15.64
CA ASP A 425 8.04 -29.00 16.87
C ASP A 425 8.26 -28.12 18.13
N GLN A 426 8.39 -26.80 17.99
CA GLN A 426 8.57 -25.89 19.12
C GLN A 426 7.26 -25.66 19.87
N GLU A 427 7.34 -25.58 21.21
CA GLU A 427 6.18 -25.37 22.09
C GLU A 427 5.38 -24.11 21.71
N GLU A 428 6.06 -23.00 21.35
CA GLU A 428 5.39 -21.76 20.89
C GLU A 428 4.52 -22.01 19.65
N SER A 429 5.04 -22.73 18.65
CA SER A 429 4.35 -23.04 17.39
C SER A 429 3.13 -23.93 17.64
N ILE A 430 3.31 -24.99 18.42
CA ILE A 430 2.25 -25.95 18.76
C ILE A 430 1.11 -25.24 19.49
N GLU A 431 1.43 -24.44 20.53
CA GLU A 431 0.41 -23.71 21.30
C GLU A 431 -0.34 -22.69 20.43
N LEU A 432 0.38 -21.97 19.58
CA LEU A 432 -0.19 -20.96 18.69
C LEU A 432 -1.13 -21.57 17.65
N LEU A 433 -0.73 -22.67 17.01
CA LEU A 433 -1.52 -23.29 15.95
C LEU A 433 -2.70 -24.06 16.52
N ALA A 434 -2.56 -24.71 17.67
CA ALA A 434 -3.64 -25.46 18.32
C ALA A 434 -4.85 -24.59 18.70
N LYS A 435 -4.66 -23.29 18.97
CA LYS A 435 -5.76 -22.36 19.27
C LYS A 435 -6.48 -21.84 18.01
N LYS A 436 -5.86 -21.88 16.83
CA LYS A 436 -6.38 -21.24 15.60
C LYS A 436 -7.74 -21.76 15.15
N PRO A 437 -8.03 -23.08 15.17
CA PRO A 437 -9.36 -23.58 14.82
C PRO A 437 -10.49 -23.01 15.69
N GLY A 438 -10.22 -22.82 17.00
CA GLY A 438 -11.18 -22.23 17.93
C GLY A 438 -11.39 -20.73 17.70
N GLU A 439 -10.31 -19.99 17.43
CA GLU A 439 -10.38 -18.57 17.04
C GLU A 439 -11.16 -18.38 15.74
N LEU A 440 -10.95 -19.25 14.74
CA LEU A 440 -11.69 -19.25 13.48
C LEU A 440 -13.19 -19.53 13.68
N GLU A 441 -13.56 -20.43 14.60
CA GLU A 441 -14.97 -20.68 14.94
C GLU A 441 -15.63 -19.43 15.56
N LEU A 442 -14.92 -18.73 16.44
CA LEU A 442 -15.39 -17.47 17.03
C LEU A 442 -15.54 -16.38 15.97
N TYR A 443 -14.56 -16.25 15.06
CA TYR A 443 -14.66 -15.36 13.91
C TYR A 443 -15.89 -15.64 13.06
N HIS A 444 -16.15 -16.90 12.70
CA HIS A 444 -17.35 -17.24 11.92
C HIS A 444 -18.65 -16.94 12.68
N LYS A 445 -18.66 -17.02 14.02
CA LYS A 445 -19.82 -16.59 14.82
C LYS A 445 -20.02 -15.08 14.70
N GLU A 446 -18.95 -14.30 14.80
CA GLU A 446 -18.99 -12.85 14.65
C GLU A 446 -19.40 -12.42 13.24
N LEU A 447 -18.83 -13.04 12.19
CA LEU A 447 -19.18 -12.77 10.80
C LEU A 447 -20.68 -12.97 10.53
N ARG A 448 -21.27 -14.07 11.03
CA ARG A 448 -22.72 -14.31 10.89
C ARG A 448 -23.57 -13.20 11.52
N LYS A 449 -23.08 -12.56 12.59
CA LYS A 449 -23.78 -11.44 13.23
C LYS A 449 -23.73 -10.18 12.38
N VAL A 450 -22.58 -9.92 11.77
CA VAL A 450 -22.41 -8.79 10.84
C VAL A 450 -23.26 -9.01 9.59
N GLU A 451 -23.30 -10.23 9.06
CA GLU A 451 -24.18 -10.62 7.96
C GLU A 451 -25.67 -10.46 8.31
N GLU A 452 -26.08 -10.80 9.54
CA GLU A 452 -27.45 -10.57 10.01
C GLU A 452 -27.78 -9.07 10.05
N CYS A 453 -26.86 -8.24 10.53
CA CYS A 453 -27.00 -6.78 10.46
C CYS A 453 -27.11 -6.30 9.00
N LYS A 454 -26.34 -6.87 8.07
CA LYS A 454 -26.38 -6.55 6.64
C LYS A 454 -27.73 -6.96 6.03
N HIS A 455 -28.29 -8.09 6.48
CA HIS A 455 -29.63 -8.53 6.11
C HIS A 455 -30.73 -7.57 6.60
N TRP A 456 -30.63 -7.07 7.83
CA TRP A 456 -31.55 -6.05 8.35
C TRP A 456 -31.42 -4.73 7.59
N LEU A 457 -30.21 -4.31 7.24
CA LEU A 457 -29.97 -3.13 6.39
C LEU A 457 -30.65 -3.30 5.01
N ALA A 458 -30.47 -4.44 4.35
CA ALA A 458 -31.07 -4.73 3.05
C ALA A 458 -32.62 -4.75 3.07
N ARG A 459 -33.24 -4.98 4.23
CA ARG A 459 -34.69 -4.96 4.44
C ARG A 459 -35.22 -3.64 4.99
N GLU A 460 -34.38 -2.60 5.00
CA GLU A 460 -34.69 -1.27 5.54
C GLU A 460 -35.10 -1.31 7.03
N ALA A 461 -34.68 -2.36 7.76
CA ALA A 461 -34.90 -2.49 9.20
C ALA A 461 -33.80 -1.78 10.03
N LEU A 462 -32.69 -1.42 9.39
CA LEU A 462 -31.62 -0.57 9.92
C LEU A 462 -31.31 0.56 8.93
N THR A 463 -30.98 1.74 9.46
CA THR A 463 -30.30 2.78 8.68
C THR A 463 -28.81 2.44 8.51
N LYS A 464 -28.13 3.03 7.52
CA LYS A 464 -26.69 2.81 7.32
C LYS A 464 -25.87 3.28 8.54
N GLU A 465 -26.26 4.40 9.14
CA GLU A 465 -25.62 4.94 10.34
C GLU A 465 -25.81 4.02 11.55
N ALA A 466 -27.02 3.49 11.75
CA ALA A 466 -27.29 2.53 12.83
C ALA A 466 -26.54 1.20 12.59
N PHE A 467 -26.43 0.75 11.35
CA PHE A 467 -25.62 -0.41 10.98
C PHE A 467 -24.15 -0.20 11.36
N ILE A 468 -23.53 0.91 10.95
CA ILE A 468 -22.12 1.23 11.24
C ILE A 468 -21.86 1.24 12.74
N LEU A 469 -22.71 1.93 13.52
CA LEU A 469 -22.57 2.00 14.98
C LEU A 469 -22.68 0.61 15.63
N ARG A 470 -23.65 -0.19 15.18
CA ARG A 470 -23.89 -1.54 15.71
C ARG A 470 -22.73 -2.47 15.40
N VAL A 471 -22.26 -2.52 14.15
CA VAL A 471 -21.13 -3.37 13.75
C VAL A 471 -19.85 -2.94 14.45
N LYS A 472 -19.55 -1.64 14.56
CA LYS A 472 -18.41 -1.17 15.36
C LYS A 472 -18.50 -1.59 16.83
N GLY A 473 -19.69 -1.57 17.41
CA GLY A 473 -19.92 -2.09 18.77
C GLY A 473 -19.61 -3.58 18.87
N LEU A 474 -20.12 -4.38 17.93
CA LEU A 474 -19.87 -5.82 17.87
C LEU A 474 -18.36 -6.13 17.80
N LEU A 475 -17.65 -5.46 16.90
CA LEU A 475 -16.20 -5.66 16.70
C LEU A 475 -15.34 -5.14 17.86
N ALA A 476 -15.86 -4.21 18.69
CA ALA A 476 -15.15 -3.68 19.85
C ALA A 476 -15.36 -4.51 21.14
N GLU A 477 -16.54 -5.13 21.30
CA GLU A 477 -16.91 -5.88 22.51
C GLU A 477 -16.51 -7.37 22.45
N GLY A 478 -16.14 -7.86 21.26
CA GLY A 478 -15.83 -9.27 21.00
C GLY A 478 -17.09 -10.15 20.97
N PRO A 479 -16.94 -11.48 20.78
CA PRO A 479 -18.08 -12.37 20.56
C PRO A 479 -19.01 -12.47 21.78
N SER A 480 -20.14 -11.75 21.76
CA SER A 480 -21.27 -11.91 22.70
C SER A 480 -22.16 -13.13 22.34
N GLU A 481 -23.10 -13.56 23.18
CA GLU A 481 -24.05 -14.64 22.81
C GLU A 481 -25.34 -14.16 22.13
N GLU A 482 -25.71 -12.88 22.27
CA GLU A 482 -26.99 -12.35 21.76
C GLU A 482 -26.78 -11.07 20.93
N ILE A 483 -27.46 -10.97 19.78
CA ILE A 483 -27.76 -9.70 19.13
C ILE A 483 -29.25 -9.44 19.33
N GLU A 484 -29.61 -8.32 19.95
CA GLU A 484 -31.01 -7.92 20.06
C GLU A 484 -31.53 -7.41 18.71
N GLU A 485 -32.76 -7.78 18.32
CA GLU A 485 -33.40 -7.27 17.10
C GLU A 485 -33.41 -5.72 17.06
N PRO A 486 -33.31 -5.09 15.87
CA PRO A 486 -33.39 -3.65 15.74
C PRO A 486 -34.68 -3.10 16.33
N SER A 487 -34.55 -2.12 17.20
CA SER A 487 -35.68 -1.42 17.79
C SER A 487 -36.41 -0.57 16.74
N LEU A 488 -37.64 -0.13 17.04
CA LEU A 488 -38.35 0.82 16.17
C LEU A 488 -37.60 2.15 16.00
N LEU A 489 -36.72 2.52 16.94
CA LEU A 489 -35.90 3.73 16.85
C LEU A 489 -34.77 3.59 15.82
N ASP A 490 -34.23 2.38 15.65
CA ASP A 490 -33.15 2.10 14.68
C ASP A 490 -33.62 2.21 13.22
N ARG A 491 -34.94 2.13 13.01
CA ARG A 491 -35.62 2.36 11.72
C ARG A 491 -35.81 3.84 11.40
N TRP A 492 -35.68 4.72 12.39
CA TRP A 492 -35.96 6.16 12.28
C TRP A 492 -34.90 6.98 13.00
N VAL A 493 -33.63 6.79 12.67
CA VAL A 493 -32.61 7.80 13.02
C VAL A 493 -32.90 9.03 12.16
N ARG A 494 -33.53 10.06 12.77
CA ARG A 494 -33.74 11.34 12.09
C ARG A 494 -32.36 11.98 11.83
N PRO A 495 -32.08 12.42 10.60
CA PRO A 495 -30.80 13.06 10.28
C PRO A 495 -30.82 14.53 10.71
N TRP A 496 -30.51 14.85 11.97
CA TRP A 496 -30.19 16.22 12.43
C TRP A 496 -29.30 16.09 13.69
N PHE A 497 -28.09 16.64 13.79
CA PHE A 497 -27.57 17.97 13.41
C PHE A 497 -26.18 17.91 12.76
#